data_AF-A0AAE4FRL5-F1
#
_entry.id   AF-A0AAE4FRL5-F1
#
_cell.length_a   1.000
_cell.length_b   1.000
_cell.length_c   1.000
_cell.angle_alpha   90.00
_cell.angle_beta   90.00
_cell.angle_gamma   90.00
#
_symmetry.space_group_name_H-M   'P 1'
#
loop_
_entity.id
_entity.type
_entity.pdbx_description
1 polymer ?
#
loop_
_entity_poly.entity_id
_entity_poly.type
_entity_poly.pdbx_seq_one_letter_code
_entity_poly.pdbx_strand_id
1 'polypeptide(L)'
;MMLLRPKLSGCEVITMLNILSYGCFGLGLVFWFWGTAPLLSKRSVLYKLHGLSVSDTIGSLTITIGLLIKIPREWPLLLLALISLAIWNTVLGYVLAYCSTPSPQIDALLTADEYKL
;
A
#
# COMPACT_ATOMS: atom_id res chain seq x y z
N MET A 1 8.38 11.18 55.54
CA MET A 1 7.52 10.38 54.64
C MET A 1 7.70 10.92 53.23
N MET A 2 8.77 10.46 52.57
CA MET A 2 9.22 10.94 51.27
C MET A 2 8.53 10.12 50.17
N LEU A 3 7.77 10.79 49.32
CA LEU A 3 7.11 10.21 48.14
C LEU A 3 8.17 9.70 47.16
N LEU A 4 8.40 8.39 47.11
CA LEU A 4 9.00 7.75 45.95
C LEU A 4 8.01 7.88 44.78
N ARG A 5 8.18 8.92 43.96
CA ARG A 5 7.63 8.95 42.59
C ARG A 5 8.32 7.84 41.79
N PRO A 6 7.62 6.82 41.26
CA PRO A 6 8.26 5.81 40.45
C PRO A 6 8.65 6.42 39.10
N LYS A 7 9.93 6.71 38.91
CA LYS A 7 10.53 7.11 37.63
C LYS A 7 10.77 5.89 36.70
N LEU A 8 9.91 4.87 36.79
CA LEU A 8 10.08 3.59 36.10
C LEU A 8 9.29 3.47 34.79
N SER A 9 8.32 4.36 34.52
CA SER A 9 7.36 4.12 33.44
C SER A 9 7.78 4.63 32.05
N GLY A 10 8.75 5.54 31.92
CA GLY A 10 9.07 6.18 30.64
C GLY A 10 9.98 5.36 29.72
N CYS A 11 11.05 4.77 30.29
CA CYS A 11 12.05 4.02 29.53
C CYS A 11 11.48 2.70 28.97
N GLU A 12 10.66 2.01 29.77
CA GLU A 12 10.01 0.77 29.33
C GLU A 12 8.99 1.03 28.21
N VAL A 13 8.23 2.11 28.30
CA VAL A 13 7.29 2.52 27.23
C VAL A 13 8.04 2.83 25.93
N ILE A 14 9.14 3.59 25.99
CA ILE A 14 9.95 3.88 24.79
C ILE A 14 10.51 2.59 24.18
N THR A 15 10.93 1.65 25.02
CA THR A 15 11.45 0.34 24.57
C THR A 15 10.36 -0.48 23.88
N MET A 16 9.16 -0.56 24.46
CA MET A 16 8.03 -1.24 23.83
C MET A 16 7.59 -0.59 22.52
N LEU A 17 7.55 0.74 22.45
CA LEU A 17 7.22 1.47 21.21
C LEU A 17 8.26 1.23 20.11
N ASN A 18 9.55 1.13 20.47
CA ASN A 18 10.59 0.77 19.51
C ASN A 18 10.39 -0.64 18.96
N ILE A 19 10.10 -1.63 19.82
CA ILE A 19 9.83 -3.00 19.38
C ILE A 19 8.64 -3.05 18.44
N LEU A 20 7.55 -2.34 18.76
CA LEU A 20 6.37 -2.25 17.91
C LEU A 20 6.70 -1.60 16.56
N SER A 21 7.46 -0.49 16.57
CA SER A 21 7.90 0.21 15.35
C SER A 21 8.76 -0.68 14.45
N TYR A 22 9.75 -1.38 15.00
CA TYR A 22 10.56 -2.34 14.24
C TYR A 22 9.74 -3.53 13.74
N GLY A 23 8.75 -3.99 14.52
CA GLY A 23 7.78 -4.99 14.09
C GLY A 23 6.95 -4.52 12.88
N CYS A 24 6.44 -3.28 12.92
CA CYS A 24 5.72 -2.67 11.80
C CYS A 24 6.60 -2.57 10.54
N PHE A 25 7.88 -2.20 10.66
CA PHE A 25 8.79 -2.19 9.52
C PHE A 25 9.00 -3.58 8.93
N GLY A 26 9.21 -4.59 9.78
CA GLY A 26 9.35 -5.99 9.35
C GLY A 26 8.11 -6.51 8.65
N LEU A 27 6.93 -6.30 9.24
CA LEU A 27 5.65 -6.73 8.65
C LEU A 27 5.35 -6.01 7.33
N GLY A 28 5.63 -4.71 7.25
CA GLY A 28 5.45 -3.96 6.00
C GLY A 28 6.33 -4.47 4.87
N LEU A 29 7.59 -4.84 5.16
CA LEU A 29 8.47 -5.49 4.20
C LEU A 29 7.93 -6.87 3.77
N VAL A 30 7.45 -7.68 4.71
CA VAL A 30 6.83 -8.98 4.40
C VAL A 30 5.64 -8.82 3.45
N PHE A 31 4.78 -7.82 3.69
CA PHE A 31 3.68 -7.51 2.78
C PHE A 31 4.19 -7.15 1.39
N TRP A 32 5.16 -6.25 1.26
CA TRP A 32 5.78 -5.93 -0.03
C TRP A 32 6.30 -7.15 -0.80
N PHE A 33 6.97 -8.08 -0.12
CA PHE A 33 7.42 -9.32 -0.74
C PHE A 33 6.24 -10.25 -1.11
N TRP A 34 5.20 -10.30 -0.28
CA TRP A 34 3.99 -11.07 -0.57
C TRP A 34 3.27 -10.58 -1.83
N GLY A 35 3.20 -9.27 -2.09
CA GLY A 35 2.63 -8.73 -3.33
C GLY A 35 3.45 -9.00 -4.58
N THR A 36 4.75 -9.27 -4.42
CA THR A 36 5.65 -9.59 -5.53
C THR A 36 5.57 -11.07 -5.92
N ALA A 37 5.20 -11.96 -5.00
CA ALA A 37 4.99 -13.38 -5.28
C ALA A 37 3.96 -13.68 -6.40
N PRO A 38 2.76 -13.06 -6.44
CA PRO A 38 1.77 -13.32 -7.50
C PRO A 38 2.18 -12.79 -8.88
N LEU A 39 3.20 -11.93 -9.00
CA LEU A 39 3.71 -11.50 -10.31
C LEU A 39 4.25 -12.67 -11.14
N LEU A 40 4.79 -13.71 -10.47
CA LEU A 40 5.33 -14.93 -11.08
C LEU A 40 4.24 -15.87 -11.61
N SER A 41 2.96 -15.63 -11.29
CA SER A 41 1.84 -16.46 -11.74
C SER A 41 1.42 -16.14 -13.19
N LYS A 42 0.77 -17.08 -13.91
CA LYS A 42 0.28 -16.88 -15.29
C LYS A 42 -1.11 -16.22 -15.38
N ARG A 43 -1.55 -15.53 -14.33
CA ARG A 43 -2.88 -14.87 -14.27
C ARG A 43 -2.91 -13.58 -15.09
N SER A 44 -4.11 -13.05 -15.32
CA SER A 44 -4.32 -11.79 -16.05
C SER A 44 -3.58 -10.61 -15.41
N VAL A 45 -3.19 -9.64 -16.23
CA VAL A 45 -2.44 -8.45 -15.82
C VAL A 45 -3.20 -7.68 -14.73
N LEU A 46 -4.51 -7.51 -14.87
CA LEU A 46 -5.35 -6.83 -13.88
C LEU A 46 -5.32 -7.50 -12.49
N TYR A 47 -5.34 -8.84 -12.45
CA TYR A 47 -5.28 -9.59 -11.18
C TYR A 47 -3.93 -9.43 -10.49
N LYS A 48 -2.83 -9.40 -11.26
CA LYS A 48 -1.49 -9.15 -10.73
C LYS A 48 -1.36 -7.74 -10.16
N LEU A 49 -1.83 -6.72 -10.89
CA LEU A 49 -1.70 -5.34 -10.45
C LEU A 49 -2.62 -5.01 -9.27
N HIS A 50 -3.80 -5.63 -9.17
CA HIS A 50 -4.63 -5.52 -7.97
C HIS A 50 -3.89 -6.08 -6.74
N GLY A 51 -3.30 -7.28 -6.85
CA GLY A 51 -2.52 -7.86 -5.75
C GLY A 51 -1.30 -7.02 -5.37
N LEU A 52 -0.59 -6.49 -6.36
CA LEU A 52 0.57 -5.62 -6.15
C LEU A 52 0.17 -4.30 -5.48
N SER A 53 -0.93 -3.66 -5.92
CA SER A 53 -1.43 -2.41 -5.36
C SER A 53 -1.94 -2.56 -3.92
N VAL A 54 -2.65 -3.64 -3.59
CA VAL A 54 -3.09 -3.95 -2.22
C VAL A 54 -1.90 -4.19 -1.30
N SER A 55 -0.92 -4.95 -1.78
CA SER A 55 0.32 -5.20 -1.04
C SER A 55 1.11 -3.91 -0.80
N ASP A 56 1.22 -3.06 -1.81
CA ASP A 56 1.93 -1.79 -1.70
C ASP A 56 1.25 -0.84 -0.71
N THR A 57 -0.08 -0.73 -0.75
CA THR A 57 -0.84 0.11 0.20
C THR A 57 -0.73 -0.40 1.62
N ILE A 58 -0.96 -1.70 1.87
CA ILE A 58 -0.89 -2.27 3.23
C ILE A 58 0.54 -2.24 3.76
N GLY A 59 1.53 -2.57 2.92
CA GLY A 59 2.94 -2.55 3.28
C GLY A 59 3.40 -1.15 3.66
N SER A 60 3.16 -0.18 2.78
CA SER A 60 3.53 1.23 3.00
C SER A 60 2.79 1.85 4.18
N LEU A 61 1.50 1.54 4.38
CA LEU A 61 0.73 2.01 5.53
C LEU A 61 1.31 1.47 6.84
N THR A 62 1.66 0.18 6.88
CA THR A 62 2.27 -0.47 8.06
C THR A 62 3.62 0.16 8.40
N ILE A 63 4.47 0.41 7.39
CA ILE A 63 5.75 1.11 7.57
C ILE A 63 5.54 2.54 8.06
N THR A 64 4.59 3.25 7.47
CA THR A 64 4.29 4.66 7.82
C THR A 64 3.77 4.78 9.25
N ILE A 65 2.94 3.84 9.71
CA ILE A 65 2.50 3.75 11.12
C ILE A 65 3.68 3.48 12.04
N GLY A 66 4.57 2.55 11.67
CA GLY A 66 5.81 2.30 12.40
C GLY A 66 6.68 3.55 12.52
N LEU A 67 6.78 4.35 11.46
CA LEU A 67 7.53 5.59 11.42
C LEU A 67 6.87 6.68 12.27
N LEU A 68 5.53 6.74 12.24
CA LEU A 68 4.74 7.68 13.03
C LEU A 68 4.93 7.46 14.54
N ILE A 69 4.99 6.20 14.97
CA ILE A 69 5.29 5.84 16.36
C ILE A 69 6.69 6.33 16.77
N LYS A 70 7.66 6.30 15.85
CA LYS A 70 9.06 6.65 16.13
C LYS A 70 9.33 8.16 16.04
N ILE A 71 8.64 8.87 15.15
CA ILE A 71 8.85 10.29 14.88
C ILE A 71 7.49 11.02 14.82
N PRO A 72 6.79 11.17 15.97
CA PRO A 72 5.46 11.78 16.00
C PRO A 72 5.45 13.27 15.60
N ARG A 73 6.62 13.94 15.65
CA ARG A 73 6.75 15.35 15.27
C ARG A 73 6.47 15.62 13.79
N GLU A 74 6.77 14.66 12.93
CA GLU A 74 6.64 14.80 11.47
C GLU A 74 5.32 14.20 10.95
N TRP A 75 4.31 14.02 11.83
CA TRP A 75 3.02 13.43 11.46
C TRP A 75 2.32 14.08 10.24
N PRO A 76 2.35 15.42 10.03
CA PRO A 76 1.75 16.03 8.84
C PRO A 76 2.39 15.54 7.54
N LEU A 77 3.71 15.31 7.54
CA LEU A 77 4.45 14.82 6.38
C LEU A 77 4.11 13.35 6.09
N LEU A 78 3.97 12.55 7.15
CA LEU A 78 3.54 11.15 7.07
C LEU A 78 2.10 11.04 6.56
N LEU A 79 1.21 11.93 6.99
CA LEU A 79 -0.16 11.99 6.49
C LEU A 79 -0.19 12.37 5.00
N LEU A 80 0.65 13.32 4.58
CA LEU A 80 0.79 13.67 3.18
C LEU A 80 1.27 12.47 2.34
N ALA A 81 2.20 11.68 2.87
CA ALA A 81 2.65 10.43 2.22
C ALA A 81 1.50 9.42 2.05
N LEU A 82 0.63 9.26 3.06
CA LEU A 82 -0.53 8.38 2.97
C LEU A 82 -1.56 8.86 1.94
N ILE A 83 -1.83 10.16 1.90
CA ILE A 83 -2.76 10.75 0.92
C ILE A 83 -2.20 10.56 -0.50
N SER A 84 -0.91 10.84 -0.70
CA SER A 84 -0.23 10.64 -1.99
C SER A 84 -0.31 9.18 -2.44
N LEU A 85 -0.03 8.24 -1.53
CA LEU A 85 -0.13 6.81 -1.78
C LEU A 85 -1.55 6.38 -2.18
N ALA A 86 -2.58 6.90 -1.50
CA ALA A 86 -3.97 6.60 -1.80
C ALA A 86 -4.39 7.13 -3.20
N ILE A 87 -3.98 8.35 -3.54
CA ILE A 87 -4.23 8.94 -4.85
C ILE A 87 -3.53 8.12 -5.95
N TRP A 88 -2.26 7.78 -5.74
CA TRP A 88 -1.51 7.00 -6.74
C TRP A 88 -2.16 5.64 -7.01
N ASN A 89 -2.54 4.90 -5.96
CA ASN A 89 -3.15 3.58 -6.12
C ASN A 89 -4.52 3.61 -6.83
N THR A 90 -5.32 4.67 -6.64
CA THR A 90 -6.60 4.83 -7.34
C THR A 90 -6.43 5.22 -8.81
N VAL A 91 -5.53 6.16 -9.11
CA VAL A 91 -5.21 6.57 -10.49
C VAL A 91 -4.67 5.39 -11.30
N LEU A 92 -3.75 4.62 -10.72
CA LEU A 92 -3.13 3.48 -11.39
C LEU A 92 -4.18 2.38 -11.69
N GLY A 93 -5.08 2.09 -10.76
CA GLY A 93 -6.20 1.16 -10.98
C GLY A 93 -7.15 1.61 -12.10
N TYR A 94 -7.51 2.90 -12.13
CA TYR A 94 -8.40 3.46 -13.15
C TYR A 94 -7.79 3.38 -14.57
N VAL A 95 -6.53 3.81 -14.73
CA VAL A 95 -5.84 3.79 -16.03
C VAL A 95 -5.75 2.38 -16.60
N LEU A 96 -5.44 1.39 -15.76
CA LEU A 96 -5.40 -0.01 -16.21
C LEU A 96 -6.76 -0.55 -16.63
N ALA A 97 -7.80 -0.28 -15.83
CA ALA A 97 -9.16 -0.69 -16.17
C ALA A 97 -9.57 -0.10 -17.52
N TYR A 98 -9.28 1.19 -17.74
CA TYR A 98 -9.54 1.89 -18.99
C TYR A 98 -8.78 1.27 -20.17
N CYS A 99 -7.47 1.05 -20.05
CA CYS A 99 -6.67 0.45 -21.12
C CYS A 99 -7.02 -1.03 -21.42
N SER A 100 -7.65 -1.73 -20.47
CA SER A 100 -8.05 -3.13 -20.64
C SER A 100 -9.48 -3.33 -21.15
N THR A 101 -10.27 -2.25 -21.25
CA THR A 101 -11.64 -2.33 -21.75
C THR A 101 -11.64 -2.23 -23.28
N PRO A 102 -12.19 -3.22 -24.01
CA PRO A 102 -12.33 -3.13 -25.47
C PRO A 102 -13.13 -1.89 -25.83
N SER A 103 -12.63 -1.12 -26.80
CA SER A 103 -13.31 0.08 -27.28
C SER A 103 -14.49 -0.35 -28.14
N PRO A 104 -15.76 -0.15 -27.71
CA PRO A 104 -16.92 -0.66 -28.44
C PRO A 104 -17.01 -0.11 -29.87
N GLN A 105 -16.42 1.07 -30.11
CA GLN A 105 -16.38 1.68 -31.44
C GLN A 105 -15.47 0.91 -32.41
N ILE A 106 -14.37 0.32 -31.94
CA ILE A 106 -13.44 -0.44 -32.79
C ILE A 106 -14.05 -1.81 -33.11
N ASP A 107 -14.63 -2.48 -32.12
CA ASP A 107 -15.28 -3.79 -32.32
C ASP A 107 -16.49 -3.68 -33.25
N ALA A 108 -17.28 -2.60 -33.16
CA ALA A 108 -18.41 -2.35 -34.05
C ALA A 108 -17.99 -2.06 -35.49
N LEU A 109 -16.83 -1.43 -35.72
CA LEU A 109 -16.30 -1.19 -37.06
C LEU A 109 -15.65 -2.44 -37.67
N LEU A 110 -14.99 -3.27 -36.86
CA LEU A 110 -14.41 -4.54 -37.30
C LEU A 110 -15.48 -5.57 -37.68
N THR A 111 -16.52 -5.70 -36.84
CA THR A 111 -17.70 -6.52 -37.19
C THR A 111 -18.44 -5.97 -38.40
N ALA A 112 -18.36 -4.65 -38.63
CA ALA A 112 -19.00 -4.02 -39.78
C ALA A 112 -18.32 -4.26 -41.13
N ASP A 113 -17.01 -4.45 -41.11
CA ASP A 113 -16.22 -4.82 -42.28
C ASP A 113 -16.40 -6.32 -42.60
N GLU A 114 -16.48 -7.17 -41.57
CA GLU A 114 -16.63 -8.63 -41.71
C GLU A 114 -17.97 -9.06 -42.33
N TYR A 115 -19.09 -8.36 -42.06
CA TYR A 115 -20.38 -8.69 -42.68
C TYR A 115 -20.51 -8.25 -44.14
N LYS A 116 -19.55 -7.47 -44.66
CA LYS A 116 -19.60 -6.87 -45.99
C LYS A 116 -18.85 -7.68 -47.07
N LEU A 117 -18.28 -8.83 -46.70
CA LEU A 117 -17.68 -9.86 -47.56
C LEU A 117 -18.64 -11.05 -47.74
#